data_AF-A0A8C2QZA7-F1
#
_entry.id   AF-A0A8C2QZA7-F1
#
_cell.length_a   1.000
_cell.length_b   1.000
_cell.length_c   1.000
_cell.angle_alpha   90.00
_cell.angle_beta   90.00
_cell.angle_gamma   90.00
#
_symmetry.space_group_name_H-M   'P 1'
#
loop_
_entity.id
_entity.type
_entity.pdbx_description
1 polymer ?
#
loop_
_entity_poly.entity_id
_entity_poly.type
_entity_poly.pdbx_seq_one_letter_code
_entity_poly.pdbx_strand_id
1 'polypeptide(L)'
;VIRVYEGHSCYRLRKTRGKKSTSVRVCIVDANLSVLDMVIENSEKDIPGLTVVPHPLGPKRASRIRKLFNFLISLKKMRSASML
;
A
#
# COMPACT_ATOMS: atom_id res chain seq x y z
N VAL A 1 -13.51 21.52 -14.79
CA VAL A 1 -12.15 21.14 -15.23
C VAL A 1 -11.15 21.70 -14.23
N ILE A 2 -10.23 20.89 -13.70
CA ILE A 2 -9.27 21.31 -12.65
C ILE A 2 -7.83 21.27 -13.16
N ARG A 3 -6.96 22.12 -12.59
CA ARG A 3 -5.51 22.03 -12.80
C ARG A 3 -4.92 21.01 -11.85
N VAL A 4 -4.11 20.11 -12.39
CA VAL A 4 -3.48 19.02 -11.66
C VAL A 4 -1.96 19.11 -11.80
N TYR A 5 -1.27 18.80 -10.71
CA TYR A 5 0.19 18.87 -10.56
C TYR A 5 0.77 17.59 -9.92
N GLU A 6 2.07 17.57 -9.69
CA GLU A 6 2.80 16.47 -9.06
C GLU A 6 2.21 16.10 -7.68
N GLY A 7 1.89 14.82 -7.49
CA GLY A 7 1.32 14.29 -6.22
C GLY A 7 -0.20 14.08 -6.22
N HIS A 8 -0.93 14.52 -7.26
CA HIS A 8 -2.34 14.17 -7.40
C HIS A 8 -2.53 12.74 -7.93
N SER A 9 -3.49 12.02 -7.36
CA SER A 9 -3.78 10.60 -7.67
C SER A 9 -4.08 10.34 -9.15
N CYS A 10 -4.80 11.25 -9.82
CA CYS A 10 -5.24 11.09 -11.21
C CYS A 10 -4.22 11.61 -12.26
N TYR A 11 -3.01 11.99 -11.85
CA TYR A 11 -2.04 12.61 -12.75
C TYR A 11 -0.66 11.95 -12.74
N ARG A 12 -0.24 11.53 -13.93
CA ARG A 12 1.11 11.04 -14.19
C ARG A 12 1.94 12.12 -14.87
N LEU A 13 3.07 12.48 -14.26
CA LEU A 13 3.99 13.48 -14.79
C LEU A 13 4.68 12.99 -16.07
N ARG A 14 4.79 13.89 -17.04
CA ARG A 14 5.61 13.69 -18.25
C ARG A 14 6.86 14.58 -18.28
N LYS A 15 6.81 15.72 -17.61
CA LYS A 15 7.89 16.70 -17.48
C LYS A 15 7.94 17.20 -16.05
N THR A 16 9.13 17.48 -15.55
CA THR A 16 9.35 18.06 -14.22
C THR A 16 8.57 19.37 -14.08
N ARG A 17 7.83 19.55 -12.98
CA ARG A 17 6.93 20.70 -12.72
C ARG A 17 5.82 20.91 -13.76
N GLY A 18 5.50 19.88 -14.55
CA GLY A 18 4.43 19.95 -15.54
C GLY A 18 3.03 20.01 -14.90
N LYS A 19 2.18 20.89 -15.40
CA LYS A 19 0.76 21.02 -15.01
C LYS A 19 -0.13 20.62 -16.17
N LYS A 20 -1.26 19.97 -15.89
CA LYS A 20 -2.27 19.61 -16.90
C LYS A 20 -3.66 20.00 -16.43
N SER A 21 -4.50 20.40 -17.39
CA SER A 21 -5.93 20.62 -17.17
C SER A 21 -6.68 19.31 -17.47
N THR A 22 -7.43 18.80 -16.50
CA THR A 22 -8.18 17.54 -16.62
C THR A 22 -9.56 17.66 -15.96
N SER A 23 -10.56 17.03 -16.55
CA SER A 23 -11.84 16.77 -15.88
C SER A 23 -11.69 15.53 -15.00
N VAL A 24 -12.13 15.64 -13.75
CA VAL A 24 -12.12 14.55 -12.78
C VAL A 24 -13.53 14.50 -12.19
N ARG A 25 -14.02 13.28 -11.93
CA ARG A 25 -15.28 13.09 -11.21
C ARG A 25 -15.06 13.41 -9.73
N VAL A 26 -16.09 13.94 -9.07
CA VAL A 26 -16.02 14.36 -7.67
C VAL A 26 -16.27 13.14 -6.76
N CYS A 27 -16.12 13.31 -5.44
CA CYS A 27 -16.37 12.28 -4.42
C CYS A 27 -17.85 11.83 -4.32
N ILE A 28 -18.78 12.53 -4.99
CA ILE A 28 -20.21 12.23 -4.90
C ILE A 28 -20.52 11.04 -5.82
N VAL A 29 -21.19 10.03 -5.26
CA VAL A 29 -21.69 8.87 -5.99
C VAL A 29 -23.00 9.23 -6.70
N ASP A 30 -23.05 8.97 -7.99
CA ASP A 30 -24.17 9.21 -8.91
C ASP A 30 -24.42 7.93 -9.73
N ALA A 31 -25.66 7.72 -10.17
CA ALA A 31 -26.04 6.66 -11.11
C ALA A 31 -25.27 6.73 -12.44
N ASN A 32 -24.69 7.90 -12.77
CA ASN A 32 -23.84 8.09 -13.94
C ASN A 32 -22.43 7.46 -13.82
N LEU A 33 -22.05 6.86 -12.67
CA LEU A 33 -20.79 6.12 -12.52
C LEU A 33 -20.85 4.76 -13.20
N SER A 34 -19.82 4.46 -13.99
CA SER A 34 -19.69 3.19 -14.70
C SER A 34 -19.12 2.06 -13.83
N VAL A 35 -18.26 2.41 -12.86
CA VAL A 35 -17.55 1.45 -12.00
C VAL A 35 -17.38 2.07 -10.62
N LEU A 36 -17.50 1.25 -9.57
CA LEU A 36 -17.20 1.58 -8.18
C LEU A 36 -16.16 0.60 -7.64
N ASP A 37 -15.10 1.13 -7.03
CA ASP A 37 -14.08 0.33 -6.35
C ASP A 37 -14.38 0.32 -4.85
N MET A 38 -14.66 -0.86 -4.28
CA MET A 38 -15.02 -1.04 -2.87
C MET A 38 -14.10 -2.04 -2.17
N VAL A 39 -13.85 -1.82 -0.89
CA VAL A 39 -13.16 -2.77 0.00
C VAL A 39 -14.21 -3.39 0.90
N ILE A 40 -14.25 -4.72 0.95
CA ILE A 40 -15.26 -5.50 1.68
C ILE A 40 -14.65 -6.04 2.97
N GLU A 41 -15.36 -5.89 4.09
CA GLU A 41 -15.06 -6.59 5.33
C GLU A 41 -15.70 -7.99 5.31
N ASN A 42 -15.04 -8.97 5.92
CA ASN A 42 -15.53 -10.36 5.93
C ASN A 42 -16.93 -10.41 6.56
N SER A 43 -17.89 -10.99 5.83
CA SER A 43 -19.26 -11.19 6.29
C SER A 43 -19.49 -12.65 6.69
N GLU A 44 -20.67 -12.98 7.21
CA GLU A 44 -21.06 -14.37 7.52
C GLU A 44 -21.11 -15.28 6.28
N LYS A 45 -21.23 -14.69 5.08
CA LYS A 45 -21.22 -15.42 3.81
C LYS A 45 -19.93 -15.12 3.06
N ASP A 46 -19.15 -16.17 2.82
CA ASP A 46 -17.93 -16.08 2.04
C ASP A 46 -18.26 -15.88 0.56
N ILE A 47 -17.55 -14.93 -0.07
CA ILE A 47 -17.62 -14.70 -1.50
C ILE A 47 -16.54 -15.54 -2.17
N PRO A 48 -16.89 -16.45 -3.11
CA PRO A 48 -15.89 -17.25 -3.81
C PRO A 48 -14.95 -16.35 -4.60
N GLY A 49 -13.63 -16.54 -4.44
CA GLY A 49 -12.60 -15.77 -5.14
C GLY A 49 -12.02 -14.58 -4.36
N LEU A 50 -12.54 -14.28 -3.16
CA LEU A 50 -11.97 -13.25 -2.26
C LEU A 50 -10.81 -13.80 -1.40
N THR A 51 -10.37 -15.04 -1.63
CA THR A 51 -9.39 -15.75 -0.80
C THR A 51 -7.93 -15.34 -1.03
N VAL A 52 -7.13 -15.52 0.02
CA VAL A 52 -5.79 -15.01 0.31
C VAL A 52 -4.75 -15.28 -0.80
N VAL A 53 -4.34 -14.21 -1.50
CA VAL A 53 -3.13 -14.22 -2.34
C VAL A 53 -1.90 -13.96 -1.45
N PRO A 54 -0.86 -14.83 -1.45
CA PRO A 54 0.34 -14.57 -0.68
C PRO A 54 1.08 -13.36 -1.22
N HIS A 55 1.72 -12.58 -0.33
CA HIS A 55 2.55 -11.45 -0.75
C HIS A 55 3.86 -11.97 -1.39
N PRO A 56 4.09 -11.72 -2.70
CA PRO A 56 5.25 -12.28 -3.39
C PRO A 56 6.57 -11.54 -3.06
N LEU A 57 6.49 -10.30 -2.58
CA LEU A 57 7.66 -9.47 -2.29
C LEU A 57 7.90 -9.39 -0.78
N GLY A 58 9.03 -9.96 -0.36
CA GLY A 58 9.52 -9.83 1.01
C GLY A 58 10.16 -8.46 1.31
N PRO A 59 10.35 -8.11 2.59
CA PRO A 59 11.01 -6.88 2.97
C PRO A 59 12.49 -6.87 2.54
N LYS A 60 12.89 -5.90 1.70
CA LYS A 60 14.28 -5.76 1.24
C LYS A 60 15.24 -5.18 2.29
N ARG A 61 14.76 -4.31 3.18
CA ARG A 61 15.60 -3.58 4.15
C ARG A 61 15.85 -4.43 5.39
N ALA A 62 17.11 -4.51 5.85
CA ALA A 62 17.50 -5.27 7.04
C ALA A 62 16.68 -4.93 8.30
N SER A 63 16.36 -3.64 8.50
CA SER A 63 15.52 -3.21 9.63
C SER A 63 14.09 -3.77 9.55
N ARG A 64 13.52 -3.92 8.35
CA ARG A 64 12.19 -4.50 8.13
C ARG A 64 12.20 -6.03 8.27
N ILE A 65 13.28 -6.69 7.84
CA ILE A 65 13.47 -8.14 8.05
C ILE A 65 13.56 -8.46 9.54
N ARG A 66 14.37 -7.72 10.31
CA ARG A 66 14.49 -7.91 11.77
C ARG A 66 13.18 -7.73 12.52
N LYS A 67 12.31 -6.82 12.06
CA LYS A 67 10.97 -6.59 12.61
C LYS A 67 10.01 -7.74 12.30
N LEU A 68 10.03 -8.23 11.06
CA LEU A 68 9.15 -9.33 10.63
C LEU A 68 9.42 -10.60 11.45
N PHE A 69 10.70 -10.90 11.67
CA PHE A 69 11.12 -12.14 12.35
C PHE A 69 11.53 -11.94 13.83
N ASN A 70 11.28 -10.76 14.42
CA ASN A 70 11.62 -10.44 15.83
C ASN A 70 13.06 -10.81 16.28
N PHE A 71 14.05 -10.77 15.40
CA PHE A 71 15.44 -11.22 15.67
C PHE A 71 16.24 -10.36 16.67
N LEU A 72 15.71 -9.23 17.11
CA LEU A 72 16.49 -8.18 17.82
C LEU A 72 16.72 -8.40 19.32
N ILE A 73 16.17 -9.47 19.91
CA ILE A 73 16.30 -9.74 21.36
C ILE A 73 17.49 -10.67 21.70
N SER A 74 17.87 -11.63 20.84
CA SER A 74 18.88 -12.64 21.21
C SER A 74 20.35 -12.25 20.98
N LEU A 75 20.67 -11.37 20.01
CA LEU A 75 22.08 -11.09 19.68
C LEU A 75 22.81 -10.19 20.68
N LYS A 76 22.10 -9.45 21.54
CA LYS A 76 22.73 -8.80 22.70
C LYS A 76 23.01 -9.81 23.82
N LYS A 77 22.20 -10.87 23.96
CA LYS A 77 22.34 -11.87 25.02
C LYS A 77 23.47 -12.88 24.74
N MET A 78 23.79 -13.13 23.47
CA MET A 78 24.91 -14.03 23.11
C MET A 78 26.30 -13.38 23.23
N ARG A 79 26.43 -12.05 23.19
CA ARG A 79 27.74 -11.38 23.36
C ARG A 79 28.23 -11.30 24.81
N SER A 80 27.38 -11.56 25.80
CA SER A 80 27.76 -11.63 27.21
C SER A 80 28.07 -13.06 27.70
N ALA A 81 27.72 -14.10 26.92
CA ALA A 81 27.89 -15.50 27.32
C ALA A 81 29.18 -16.15 26.79
N SER A 82 29.94 -15.48 25.92
CA SER A 82 31.22 -15.98 25.38
C SER A 82 32.45 -15.25 25.93
N MET A 83 32.27 -14.48 27.01
CA MET A 83 33.33 -13.75 27.75
C MET A 83 33.52 -14.30 29.18
N LEU A 84 32.99 -15.50 29.45
CA LEU A 84 33.30 -16.34 30.61
C LEU A 84 33.74 -17.71 30.11
#